data_AF-A0AA47NDC3-F1
#
_entry.id   AF-A0AA47NDC3-F1
#
_cell.length_a   1.000
_cell.length_b   1.000
_cell.length_c   1.000
_cell.angle_alpha   90.00
_cell.angle_beta   90.00
_cell.angle_gamma   90.00
#
_symmetry.space_group_name_H-M   'P 1'
#
loop_
_entity.id
_entity.type
_entity.pdbx_description
1 polymer ?
#
loop_
_entity_poly.entity_id
_entity_poly.type
_entity_poly.pdbx_seq_one_letter_code
_entity_poly.pdbx_strand_id
1 'polypeptide(L)'
;MTSAGPPLPSKAECFQSSLTERGYKAVTMSVKALNASSLLLAHQAALQDDSMSTSPTPALWDEVCVVTDLCLRLHRCAVQAFGRAMALMVAQERARWLNRSSLSQKEKT
;
A
#
# COMPACT_ATOMS: atom_id res chain seq x y z
N MET A 1 35.06 -16.31 31.17
CA MET A 1 34.33 -15.40 30.27
C MET A 1 33.17 -16.18 29.69
N THR A 2 31.97 -16.04 30.25
CA THR A 2 30.80 -16.71 29.68
C THR A 2 30.46 -15.98 28.39
N SER A 3 30.62 -16.67 27.26
CA SER A 3 30.16 -16.20 25.95
C SER A 3 28.64 -16.12 26.03
N ALA A 4 28.11 -14.95 26.41
CA ALA A 4 26.70 -14.66 26.29
C ALA A 4 26.39 -14.70 24.79
N GLY A 5 25.54 -15.63 24.37
CA GLY A 5 25.05 -15.70 23.00
C GLY A 5 24.43 -14.36 22.56
N PRO A 6 24.24 -14.15 21.24
CA PRO A 6 23.69 -12.91 20.74
C PRO A 6 22.34 -12.61 21.43
N PRO A 7 22.11 -11.36 21.89
CA PRO A 7 20.87 -11.02 22.56
C PRO A 7 19.68 -11.18 21.60
N LEU A 8 18.59 -11.76 22.12
CA LEU A 8 17.33 -11.85 21.38
C LEU A 8 16.70 -10.46 21.20
N PRO A 9 15.89 -10.25 20.15
CA PRO A 9 15.15 -9.01 19.96
C PRO A 9 14.28 -8.68 21.18
N SER A 10 14.34 -7.43 21.62
CA SER A 10 13.51 -6.88 22.67
C SER A 10 12.04 -6.80 22.25
N LYS A 11 11.13 -6.67 23.22
CA LYS A 11 9.69 -6.45 22.94
C LYS A 11 9.44 -5.22 22.06
N ALA A 12 10.24 -4.16 22.23
CA ALA A 12 10.18 -2.95 21.43
C ALA A 12 10.54 -3.22 19.95
N GLU A 13 11.59 -4.01 19.71
CA GLU A 13 12.01 -4.40 18.37
C GLU A 13 10.99 -5.34 17.71
N CYS A 14 10.43 -6.30 18.45
CA CYS A 14 9.34 -7.15 17.95
C CYS A 14 8.10 -6.32 17.56
N PHE A 15 7.72 -5.33 18.37
CA PHE A 15 6.62 -4.43 18.07
C PHE A 15 6.89 -3.63 16.78
N GLN A 16 8.07 -3.03 16.65
CA GLN A 16 8.46 -2.31 15.43
C GLN A 16 8.45 -3.22 14.20
N SER A 17 9.02 -4.42 14.32
CA SER A 17 9.01 -5.42 13.25
C SER A 17 7.58 -5.75 12.78
N SER A 18 6.64 -5.92 13.73
CA SER A 18 5.24 -6.18 13.40
C SER A 18 4.56 -5.02 12.65
N LEU A 19 4.92 -3.76 12.97
CA LEU A 19 4.41 -2.59 12.25
C LEU A 19 5.00 -2.50 10.85
N THR A 20 6.31 -2.77 10.71
CA THR A 20 6.99 -2.86 9.41
C THR A 20 6.34 -3.91 8.52
N GLU A 21 6.07 -5.11 9.04
CA GLU A 21 5.43 -6.19 8.29
C GLU A 21 4.04 -5.78 7.78
N ARG A 22 3.23 -5.16 8.66
CA ARG A 22 1.90 -4.64 8.29
C ARG A 22 2.01 -3.53 7.25
N GLY A 23 3.01 -2.66 7.36
CA GLY A 23 3.29 -1.60 6.39
C GLY A 23 3.66 -2.17 5.03
N TYR A 24 4.56 -3.16 5.01
CA TYR A 24 4.97 -3.88 3.80
C TYR A 24 3.79 -4.57 3.11
N LYS A 25 2.92 -5.24 3.87
CA LYS A 25 1.69 -5.84 3.34
C LYS A 25 0.76 -4.80 2.72
N ALA A 26 0.62 -3.63 3.35
CA ALA A 26 -0.17 -2.54 2.81
C ALA A 26 0.43 -1.98 1.50
N VAL A 27 1.74 -1.79 1.42
CA VAL A 27 2.43 -1.40 0.17
C VAL A 27 2.26 -2.48 -0.92
N THR A 28 2.34 -3.75 -0.55
CA THR A 28 2.12 -4.85 -1.51
C THR A 28 0.71 -4.80 -2.10
N MET A 29 -0.31 -4.48 -1.29
CA MET A 29 -1.67 -4.30 -1.78
C MET A 29 -1.79 -3.14 -2.77
N SER A 30 -1.13 -2.00 -2.50
CA SER A 30 -1.16 -0.88 -3.44
C SER A 30 -0.46 -1.22 -4.75
N VAL A 31 0.70 -1.89 -4.71
CA VAL A 31 1.41 -2.35 -5.91
C VAL A 31 0.55 -3.30 -6.75
N LYS A 32 -0.15 -4.25 -6.11
CA LYS A 32 -1.07 -5.16 -6.82
C LYS A 32 -2.21 -4.40 -7.50
N ALA A 33 -2.81 -3.44 -6.80
CA ALA A 33 -3.88 -2.62 -7.37
C ALA A 33 -3.38 -1.77 -8.55
N LEU A 34 -2.20 -1.15 -8.42
CA LEU A 34 -1.58 -0.37 -9.50
C LEU A 34 -1.17 -1.22 -10.70
N ASN A 35 -0.68 -2.44 -10.49
CA ASN A 35 -0.36 -3.37 -11.57
C ASN A 35 -1.62 -3.73 -12.36
N ALA A 36 -2.72 -4.06 -11.68
CA ALA A 36 -4.00 -4.32 -12.33
C ALA A 36 -4.53 -3.08 -13.08
N SER A 37 -4.43 -1.88 -12.48
CA SER A 37 -4.77 -0.62 -13.15
C SER A 37 -3.96 -0.42 -14.43
N SER A 38 -2.66 -0.73 -14.41
CA SER A 38 -1.79 -0.59 -15.58
C SER A 38 -2.23 -1.48 -16.75
N LEU A 39 -2.67 -2.71 -16.47
CA LEU A 39 -3.18 -3.62 -17.51
C LEU A 39 -4.50 -3.11 -18.09
N LEU A 40 -5.40 -2.63 -17.24
CA LEU A 40 -6.67 -2.05 -17.67
C LEU A 40 -6.49 -0.77 -18.48
N LEU A 41 -5.55 0.10 -18.10
CA LEU A 41 -5.24 1.31 -18.87
C LEU A 41 -4.63 0.98 -20.23
N ALA A 42 -3.79 -0.06 -20.32
CA ALA A 42 -3.28 -0.53 -21.61
C ALA A 42 -4.41 -1.07 -22.51
N HIS A 43 -5.36 -1.82 -21.92
CA HIS A 43 -6.56 -2.26 -22.62
C HIS A 43 -7.42 -1.08 -23.09
N GLN A 44 -7.64 -0.09 -22.21
CA GLN A 44 -8.39 1.12 -22.55
C GLN A 44 -7.74 1.90 -23.70
N ALA A 45 -6.41 1.97 -23.76
CA ALA A 45 -5.69 2.60 -24.85
C ALA A 45 -5.92 1.86 -26.19
N ALA A 46 -5.87 0.52 -26.18
CA ALA A 46 -6.16 -0.28 -27.37
C ALA A 46 -7.60 -0.06 -27.87
N LEU A 47 -8.59 -0.02 -26.97
CA LEU A 47 -9.99 0.29 -27.31
C LEU A 47 -10.14 1.69 -27.92
N GLN A 48 -9.35 2.66 -27.46
CA GLN A 48 -9.37 4.02 -28.00
C GLN A 48 -8.77 4.07 -29.41
N ASP A 49 -7.69 3.35 -29.68
CA ASP A 49 -7.11 3.27 -31.03
C ASP A 49 -8.10 2.63 -32.04
N ASP A 50 -8.81 1.59 -31.62
CA ASP A 50 -9.87 0.95 -32.41
C ASP A 50 -11.04 1.93 -32.69
N SER A 51 -11.38 2.76 -31.69
CA SER A 51 -12.43 3.81 -31.80
C SER A 51 -12.08 4.95 -32.75
N MET A 52 -10.79 5.20 -32.99
CA MET A 52 -10.31 6.22 -33.93
C MET A 52 -10.27 5.67 -35.36
N SER A 53 -10.07 4.35 -35.49
CA SER A 53 -9.97 3.65 -36.77
C SER A 53 -11.35 3.25 -37.33
N THR A 54 -12.36 3.14 -36.47
CA THR A 54 -13.73 2.73 -36.83
C THR A 54 -14.76 3.65 -36.16
N SER A 55 -15.95 3.83 -36.73
CA SER A 55 -17.00 4.57 -36.02
C SER A 55 -17.36 3.83 -34.72
N PRO A 56 -17.23 4.44 -33.53
CA PRO A 56 -17.30 3.72 -32.28
C PRO A 56 -18.72 3.19 -32.04
N THR A 57 -18.83 1.89 -31.78
CA THR A 57 -20.11 1.25 -31.46
C THR A 57 -20.52 1.57 -30.02
N PRO A 58 -21.82 1.56 -29.69
CA PRO A 58 -22.28 1.72 -28.31
C PRO A 58 -21.64 0.73 -27.33
N ALA A 59 -21.39 -0.52 -27.77
CA ALA A 59 -20.74 -1.55 -26.97
C ALA A 59 -19.28 -1.19 -26.59
N LEU A 60 -18.55 -0.53 -27.51
CA LEU A 60 -17.20 -0.04 -27.25
C LEU A 60 -17.20 1.03 -26.14
N TRP A 61 -18.17 1.94 -26.17
CA TRP A 61 -18.32 2.97 -25.15
C TRP A 61 -18.65 2.38 -23.78
N ASP A 62 -19.54 1.40 -23.74
CA ASP A 62 -19.86 0.68 -22.50
C ASP A 62 -18.62 0.01 -21.91
N GLU A 63 -17.79 -0.63 -22.74
CA GLU A 63 -16.54 -1.25 -22.30
C GLU A 63 -15.54 -0.22 -21.74
N VAL A 64 -15.37 0.93 -22.41
CA VAL A 64 -14.53 2.03 -21.91
C VAL A 64 -15.03 2.54 -20.56
N CYS A 65 -16.34 2.68 -20.37
CA CYS A 65 -16.93 3.07 -19.09
C CYS A 65 -16.67 2.04 -17.99
N VAL A 66 -16.81 0.75 -18.29
CA VAL A 66 -16.53 -0.34 -17.34
C VAL A 66 -15.05 -0.36 -16.93
N VAL A 67 -14.14 -0.29 -17.90
CA VAL A 67 -12.69 -0.27 -17.64
C VAL A 67 -12.30 0.95 -16.80
N THR A 68 -12.88 2.12 -17.11
CA THR A 68 -12.66 3.35 -16.35
C THR A 68 -13.11 3.20 -14.89
N ASP A 69 -14.32 2.66 -14.64
CA ASP A 69 -14.82 2.43 -13.27
C ASP A 69 -13.94 1.44 -12.50
N LEU A 70 -13.48 0.35 -13.14
CA LEU A 70 -12.54 -0.60 -12.53
C LEU A 70 -11.22 0.08 -12.15
N CYS A 71 -10.64 0.91 -13.04
CA CYS A 71 -9.44 1.69 -12.76
C CYS A 71 -9.63 2.64 -11.57
N LEU A 72 -10.76 3.35 -11.49
CA LEU A 72 -11.06 4.24 -10.37
C LEU A 72 -11.14 3.49 -9.03
N ARG A 73 -11.78 2.31 -9.02
CA ARG A 73 -11.86 1.46 -7.82
C ARG A 73 -10.48 0.94 -7.39
N LEU A 74 -9.65 0.52 -8.34
CA LEU A 74 -8.28 0.06 -8.08
C LEU A 74 -7.39 1.20 -7.56
N HIS A 75 -7.48 2.40 -8.14
CA HIS A 75 -6.77 3.58 -7.63
C HIS A 75 -7.21 3.93 -6.21
N ARG A 76 -8.52 3.89 -5.91
CA ARG A 76 -9.02 4.07 -4.53
C ARG A 76 -8.40 3.06 -3.58
N CYS A 77 -8.36 1.78 -3.95
CA CYS A 77 -7.73 0.72 -3.17
C CYS A 77 -6.24 1.00 -2.94
N ALA A 78 -5.51 1.39 -3.99
CA ALA A 78 -4.08 1.72 -3.91
C ALA A 78 -3.82 2.88 -2.95
N VAL A 79 -4.59 3.97 -3.06
CA VAL A 79 -4.47 5.15 -2.19
C VAL A 79 -4.77 4.80 -0.73
N GLN A 80 -5.82 4.04 -0.46
CA GLN A 80 -6.14 3.60 0.90
C GLN A 80 -5.04 2.71 1.49
N ALA A 81 -4.47 1.83 0.68
CA ALA A 81 -3.37 0.96 1.10
C ALA A 81 -2.08 1.75 1.37
N PHE A 82 -1.74 2.74 0.54
CA PHE A 82 -0.64 3.66 0.83
C PHE A 82 -0.88 4.48 2.10
N GLY A 83 -2.09 5.02 2.28
CA GLY A 83 -2.48 5.74 3.50
C GLY A 83 -2.26 4.88 4.75
N ARG A 84 -2.65 3.61 4.69
CA ARG A 84 -2.40 2.65 5.78
C ARG A 84 -0.91 2.40 6.01
N ALA A 85 -0.11 2.25 4.96
CA ALA A 85 1.33 2.07 5.07
C ALA A 85 2.00 3.29 5.74
N MET A 86 1.66 4.50 5.30
CA MET A 86 2.18 5.74 5.89
C MET A 86 1.78 5.88 7.37
N ALA A 87 0.53 5.59 7.72
CA ALA A 87 0.08 5.61 9.11
C ALA A 87 0.87 4.63 10.00
N LEU A 88 1.19 3.44 9.48
CA LEU A 88 2.00 2.45 10.19
C LEU A 88 3.45 2.92 10.36
N MET A 89 4.04 3.56 9.35
CA MET A 89 5.38 4.16 9.45
C MET A 89 5.43 5.26 10.51
N VAL A 90 4.43 6.15 10.55
CA VAL A 90 4.34 7.20 11.59
C VAL A 90 4.20 6.57 12.98
N ALA A 91 3.36 5.55 13.15
CA ALA A 91 3.20 4.86 14.42
C ALA A 91 4.49 4.16 14.88
N GLN A 92 5.21 3.54 13.94
CA GLN A 92 6.50 2.91 14.18
C GLN A 92 7.54 3.94 14.63
N GLU A 93 7.62 5.08 13.94
CA GLU A 93 8.57 6.14 14.27
C GLU A 93 8.26 6.77 15.62
N ARG A 94 6.98 7.05 15.92
CA ARG A 94 6.55 7.49 17.25
C ARG A 94 6.97 6.50 18.34
N ALA A 95 6.72 5.20 18.13
CA ALA A 95 7.11 4.18 19.10
C ALA A 95 8.64 4.13 19.30
N ARG A 96 9.42 4.32 18.23
CA ARG A 96 10.89 4.42 18.30
C ARG A 96 11.35 5.58 19.18
N TRP A 97 10.80 6.77 18.97
CA TRP A 97 11.14 7.96 19.75
C TRP A 97 10.75 7.80 21.22
N LEU A 98 9.55 7.31 21.50
CA LEU A 98 9.08 7.08 22.87
C LEU A 98 9.96 6.05 23.61
N ASN A 99 10.40 5.00 22.94
CA ASN A 99 11.30 4.02 23.54
C ASN A 99 12.67 4.62 23.94
N ARG A 100 13.12 5.67 23.27
CA ARG A 100 14.37 6.38 23.57
C ARG A 100 14.21 7.55 24.54
N SER A 101 12.98 7.98 24.81
CA SER A 101 12.71 9.07 25.73
C SER A 101 12.88 8.64 27.19
N SER A 102 13.19 9.61 28.06
CA SER A 102 13.23 9.45 29.53
C SER A 102 11.83 9.38 30.17
N LEU A 103 10.77 9.41 29.36
CA LEU A 103 9.40 9.31 29.83
C LEU A 103 9.14 7.97 30.54
N SER A 104 8.29 7.99 31.55
CA SER A 104 7.74 6.78 32.16
C SER A 104 6.81 6.05 31.20
N GLN A 105 6.52 4.78 31.47
CA GLN A 105 5.59 4.01 30.63
C GLN A 105 4.19 4.63 30.59
N LYS A 106 3.75 5.26 31.68
CA LYS A 106 2.45 5.95 31.78
C LYS A 106 2.35 7.15 30.83
N GLU A 107 3.48 7.81 30.55
CA GLU A 107 3.55 8.96 29.64
C GLU A 107 3.68 8.56 28.16
N LYS A 108 3.98 7.28 27.88
CA LYS A 108 4.17 6.75 26.51
C LYS A 108 2.87 6.22 25.88
N THR A 109 1.92 5.80 26.71
CA THR A 109 0.57 5.38 26.33
C THR A 109 -0.33 6.58 26.09
#